data_AF-A0AAD5MAD7-F1
#
_entry.id   AF-A0AAD5MAD7-F1
#
_cell.length_a   1.000
_cell.length_b   1.000
_cell.length_c   1.000
_cell.angle_alpha   90.00
_cell.angle_beta   90.00
_cell.angle_gamma   90.00
#
_symmetry.space_group_name_H-M   'P 1'
#
loop_
_entity.id
_entity.type
_entity.pdbx_description
1 polymer ?
#
loop_
_entity_poly.entity_id
_entity_poly.type
_entity_poly.pdbx_seq_one_letter_code
_entity_poly.pdbx_strand_id
1 'polypeptide(L)' 'MLIYEEVFRAYPTDNVETFEEFEKWTGQMPLAEYSPQQAQEKLRDLNGSLVEFPLNFLCKSNLTPGIISKEGLVPNAVFT' A
#
# COMPACT_ATOMS: atom_id res chain seq x y z
N MET A 1 8.33 -6.72 5.32
CA MET A 1 7.57 -5.48 5.04
C MET A 1 7.16 -4.72 6.31
N LEU A 2 6.95 -5.44 7.42
CA LEU A 2 6.42 -4.96 8.71
C LEU A 2 6.94 -3.61 9.21
N ILE A 3 8.26 -3.34 9.19
CA ILE A 3 8.80 -2.06 9.70
C ILE A 3 8.30 -0.86 8.87
N TYR A 4 8.25 -0.98 7.53
CA TYR A 4 7.78 0.11 6.68
C TYR A 4 6.27 0.34 6.83
N GLU A 5 5.48 -0.73 6.98
CA GLU A 5 4.04 -0.63 7.24
C GLU A 5 3.76 0.00 8.60
N GLU A 6 4.47 -0.41 9.64
CA GLU A 6 4.27 0.09 11.00
C GLU A 6 4.70 1.55 11.13
N VAL A 7 5.84 1.92 10.54
CA VAL A 7 6.40 3.26 10.69
C VAL A 7 5.69 4.27 9.78
N PHE A 8 5.40 3.90 8.54
CA PHE A 8 4.93 4.84 7.52
C PHE A 8 3.52 4.56 7.00
N ARG A 9 2.89 3.44 7.39
CA ARG A 9 1.66 2.96 6.76
C ARG A 9 1.80 2.86 5.24
N ALA A 10 2.97 2.40 4.79
CA ALA A 10 3.26 2.25 3.37
C ALA A 10 2.28 1.27 2.70
N TYR A 11 2.03 1.48 1.41
CA TYR A 11 1.25 0.60 0.54
C TYR A 11 1.98 0.45 -0.81
N PRO A 12 1.80 -0.67 -1.55
CA PRO A 12 0.84 -1.77 -1.36
C PRO A 12 1.11 -2.58 -0.08
N THR A 13 0.10 -3.23 0.55
CA THR A 13 0.22 -4.04 1.79
C THR A 13 -0.79 -5.20 1.81
N ASP A 14 -0.44 -6.33 2.44
CA ASP A 14 -1.37 -7.46 2.62
C ASP A 14 -2.44 -7.22 3.68
N ASN A 15 -2.35 -6.12 4.44
CA ASN A 15 -3.36 -5.73 5.43
C ASN A 15 -4.58 -5.03 4.80
N VAL A 16 -4.57 -4.81 3.48
CA VAL A 16 -5.60 -4.07 2.74
C VAL A 16 -5.99 -4.87 1.51
N GLU A 17 -7.17 -5.47 1.53
CA GLU A 17 -7.68 -6.31 0.44
C GLU A 17 -8.77 -5.61 -0.37
N THR A 18 -9.32 -4.49 0.13
CA THR A 18 -10.38 -3.70 -0.51
C THR A 18 -10.09 -2.20 -0.57
N PHE A 19 -10.75 -1.47 -1.48
CA PHE A 19 -10.66 0.00 -1.53
C PHE A 19 -11.18 0.68 -0.26
N GLU A 20 -12.21 0.14 0.40
CA GLU A 20 -12.72 0.68 1.67
C GLU A 20 -11.67 0.56 2.79
N GLU A 21 -10.98 -0.58 2.88
CA GLU A 21 -9.85 -0.76 3.79
C GLU A 21 -8.69 0.15 3.45
N PHE A 22 -8.45 0.41 2.16
CA PHE A 22 -7.40 1.31 1.70
C PHE A 22 -7.65 2.76 2.14
N GLU A 23 -8.88 3.25 2.04
CA GLU A 23 -9.25 4.57 2.56
C GLU A 23 -9.05 4.65 4.07
N LYS A 24 -9.45 3.61 4.83
CA LYS A 24 -9.21 3.54 6.27
C LYS A 24 -7.73 3.48 6.61
N TRP A 25 -6.92 2.79 5.81
CA TRP A 25 -5.49 2.63 6.03
C TRP A 25 -4.73 3.93 5.82
N THR A 26 -5.03 4.64 4.73
CA THR A 26 -4.38 5.91 4.36
C THR A 26 -4.89 7.11 5.16
N GLY A 27 -6.12 7.05 5.68
CA GLY A 27 -6.68 8.09 6.55
C GLY A 27 -6.12 8.13 7.98
N GLN A 28 -5.32 7.14 8.38
CA GLN A 28 -4.72 7.10 9.72
C GLN A 28 -3.30 7.69 9.70
N MET A 29 -2.96 8.46 10.75
CA MET A 29 -1.64 9.08 10.89
C MET A 29 -0.54 8.01 11.06
N PRO A 30 0.57 8.07 10.30
CA PRO A 30 1.69 7.14 10.45
C PRO A 30 2.51 7.45 11.72
N LEU A 31 3.20 6.43 12.24
CA LEU A 31 4.05 6.57 13.43
C LEU A 31 5.17 7.61 13.20
N ALA A 32 5.70 7.70 11.99
CA ALA A 32 6.70 8.70 11.62
C ALA A 32 6.23 10.15 11.85
N GLU A 33 4.94 10.42 11.74
CA GLU A 33 4.35 11.74 12.01
C GLU A 33 3.92 11.88 13.46
N TYR A 34 3.26 10.87 14.02
CA TYR A 34 2.74 10.89 15.39
C TYR A 34 3.86 10.89 16.45
N SER A 35 4.92 10.10 16.24
CA SER A 35 6.06 10.00 17.16
C SER A 35 7.36 9.71 16.40
N PRO A 36 8.04 10.76 15.88
CA PRO A 36 9.28 10.61 15.11
C PRO A 36 10.39 9.87 15.88
N GLN A 37 10.44 10.02 17.20
CA GLN A 37 11.45 9.37 18.05
C GLN A 37 11.25 7.85 18.09
N GLN A 38 10.01 7.38 18.29
CA GLN A 38 9.69 5.95 18.26
C GLN A 38 9.88 5.35 16.85
N ALA A 39 9.53 6.11 15.81
CA ALA A 39 9.81 5.73 14.44
C ALA A 39 11.31 5.51 14.21
N GLN A 40 12.16 6.45 14.65
CA GLN A 40 13.61 6.31 14.53
C GLN A 40 14.15 5.07 15.25
N GLU A 41 13.62 4.73 16.43
CA GLU A 41 14.04 3.52 17.15
C GLU A 41 13.74 2.25 16.37
N LYS A 42 12.52 2.12 15.83
CA LYS A 42 12.13 0.96 15.01
C LYS A 42 12.93 0.86 13.71
N LEU A 43 13.28 1.99 13.11
CA LEU A 43 14.08 2.02 11.88
C LEU A 43 15.54 1.57 12.09
N ARG A 44 16.03 1.50 13.33
CA ARG A 44 17.40 1.00 13.61
C ARG A 44 17.57 -0.47 13.27
N ASP A 45 16.48 -1.23 13.28
CA ASP A 45 16.49 -2.65 12.96
C ASP A 45 16.48 -2.91 11.43
N LEU A 46 16.34 -1.87 10.61
CA LEU A 46 16.41 -2.00 9.15
C LEU A 46 17.84 -2.23 8.67
N ASN A 47 17.98 -3.23 7.81
CA ASN A 47 19.21 -3.50 7.08
C ASN A 47 18.89 -3.74 5.60
N GLY A 48 19.50 -2.93 4.72
CA GLY A 48 19.21 -2.95 3.29
C GLY A 48 17.81 -2.39 2.94
N SER A 49 17.29 -2.78 1.79
CA SER A 49 16.02 -2.26 1.26
C SER A 49 15.13 -3.35 0.66
N LEU A 50 15.48 -4.63 0.84
CA LEU A 50 14.66 -5.74 0.38
C LEU A 50 13.42 -5.86 1.27
N VAL A 51 12.26 -5.93 0.64
CA VAL A 51 10.97 -6.16 1.29
C VAL A 51 10.23 -7.28 0.58
N GLU A 52 9.39 -8.01 1.31
CA GLU A 52 8.44 -8.95 0.73
C GLU A 52 7.42 -8.20 -0.13
N PHE A 53 7.16 -8.72 -1.32
CA PHE A 53 6.16 -8.16 -2.21
C PHE A 53 4.76 -8.61 -1.76
N PRO A 54 3.85 -7.69 -1.42
CA PRO A 54 2.50 -8.04 -0.96
C PRO A 54 1.67 -8.60 -2.11
N LEU A 55 1.06 -9.77 -1.90
CA LEU A 55 0.28 -10.50 -2.90
C LEU A 55 -1.23 -10.33 -2.73
N ASN A 56 -1.67 -9.90 -1.54
CA ASN A 56 -3.08 -9.75 -1.18
C ASN A 56 -3.58 -8.30 -1.29
N PHE A 57 -2.70 -7.36 -1.63
CA PHE A 57 -3.08 -5.96 -1.78
C PHE A 57 -4.21 -5.79 -2.82
N LEU A 58 -5.35 -5.26 -2.36
CA LEU A 58 -6.56 -5.05 -3.16
C LEU A 58 -7.09 -6.31 -3.88
N CYS A 59 -6.73 -7.52 -3.43
CA CYS A 59 -7.07 -8.77 -4.12
C CYS A 59 -8.59 -9.05 -4.17
N LYS A 60 -9.39 -8.41 -3.30
CA LYS A 60 -10.86 -8.49 -3.29
C LYS A 60 -11.53 -7.35 -4.08
N SER A 61 -10.74 -6.52 -4.78
CA SER A 61 -11.24 -5.41 -5.60
C SER A 61 -11.09 -5.71 -7.09
N ASN A 62 -11.97 -5.14 -7.92
CA ASN A 62 -11.75 -5.15 -9.36
C ASN A 62 -10.73 -4.05 -9.73
N LEU A 63 -9.56 -4.46 -10.19
CA LEU A 63 -8.47 -3.57 -10.60
C LEU A 63 -8.51 -3.20 -12.09
N THR A 64 -9.45 -3.74 -12.87
CA THR A 64 -9.62 -3.35 -14.27
C THR A 64 -10.23 -1.96 -14.39
N PRO A 65 -9.84 -1.15 -15.39
CA PRO A 65 -10.52 0.09 -15.71
C PRO A 65 -12.03 -0.12 -15.89
N GLY A 66 -12.84 0.82 -15.40
CA GLY A 66 -14.28 0.78 -15.62
C GLY A 66 -14.62 0.92 -17.10
N ILE A 67 -15.56 0.13 -17.62
CA ILE A 67 -15.89 0.06 -19.06
C ILE A 67 -16.29 1.43 -19.66
N ILE A 68 -16.84 2.33 -18.83
CA ILE A 68 -17.31 3.66 -19.24
C ILE A 68 -16.22 4.74 -19.00
N SER A 69 -15.10 4.38 -18.37
CA SER A 69 -13.98 5.30 -18.16
C SER A 69 -13.15 5.45 -19.44
N LYS A 70 -12.39 6.55 -19.53
CA LYS A 70 -11.50 6.78 -20.69
C LYS A 70 -10.49 5.65 -20.86
N GLU A 71 -10.03 5.12 -19.73
CA GLU A 71 -9.08 4.03 -19.62
C GLU A 71 -9.71 2.67 -20.02
N GLY A 72 -11.03 2.50 -19.79
CA GLY A 72 -11.77 1.31 -20.24
C GLY A 72 -12.04 1.25 -21.75
N LEU A 73 -11.89 2.38 -22.45
CA LEU A 73 -11.95 2.44 -23.93
C LEU A 73 -10.59 2.12 -24.58
N VAL A 74 -9.50 2.07 -23.79
CA VAL A 74 -8.16 1.75 -24.27
C VAL A 74 -8.03 0.23 -24.43
N PRO A 75 -7.46 -0.29 -25.53
CA PRO A 75 -7.22 -1.72 -25.67
C PRO A 75 -6.34 -2.25 -24.53
N ASN A 76 -6.72 -3.42 -23.98
CA ASN A 76 -5.95 -4.07 -22.90
C ASN A 76 -4.47 -4.31 -23.25
N ALA A 77 -4.12 -4.44 -24.54
CA ALA A 77 -2.75 -4.60 -25.02
C ALA A 77 -1.82 -3.41 -24.69
N VAL A 78 -2.36 -2.27 -24.25
CA VAL A 78 -1.55 -1.15 -23.74
C VAL A 78 -0.98 -1.46 -22.35
N PHE A 79 -1.58 -2.38 -21.61
CA PHE A 79 -1.26 -2.68 -20.21
C PHE A 79 -0.56 -4.04 -20.01
N THR A 80 -0.23 -4.75 -21.10
CA THR A 80 0.45 -6.07 -21.10
C THR A 80 1.65 -6.05 -22.02
#